data_AF-A0A6H9LMB5-F1
#
_entry.id   AF-A0A6H9LMB5-F1
#
_cell.length_a   1.000
_cell.length_b   1.000
_cell.length_c   1.000
_cell.angle_alpha   90.00
_cell.angle_beta   90.00
_cell.angle_gamma   90.00
#
_symmetry.space_group_name_H-M   'P 1'
#
loop_
_entity.id
_entity.type
_entity.pdbx_description
1 polymer ?
#
loop_
_entity_poly.entity_id
_entity_poly.type
_entity_poly.pdbx_seq_one_letter_code
_entity_poly.pdbx_strand_id
1 'polypeptide(L)'
;MNKNTDKKGKRRSKYFRNSIYFALWFLAIIVLTNFALVKRIFTSLNEYENFIYILIAIETIVIVFIIIRFKKFMFYLFGFFMFPLKLVFWIFPKKLFRLSIIVYLAINEMLNVIKSFKYKVISSLLYILASYLIIYNANMYMMLISLCIIVSILVLHYINRFTTITRPVLILQQLFDFLLVAWEKKKQKFLDQMNSLIKYESNIKEYKQKKIELVNEIWGYNRFFKRTSNFLNHHKSNLTVVYYFVISIIYTLFFTILSFALVFVSISKIDVNSFSSRQVLTFWDSIYFSFNTIFTTEFINYYPITSISKIFVVSEVVLGVFIGVILFLLFTSVIVENYKTLSNKISSKLDTEVEFTYKLINDNFEEPIEELTKIINREKLNKFWSKVFSFFDIDEEEKKSINITIK
;
A
#
# COMPACT_ATOMS: atom_id res chain seq x y z
N MET A 1 -22.04 -28.62 28.24
CA MET A 1 -22.17 -27.72 27.06
C MET A 1 -20.78 -27.40 26.49
N ASN A 2 -20.55 -27.73 25.22
CA ASN A 2 -19.21 -27.81 24.63
C ASN A 2 -18.72 -26.42 24.18
N LYS A 3 -17.73 -25.81 24.87
CA LYS A 3 -17.21 -24.44 24.59
C LYS A 3 -16.74 -24.23 23.13
N ASN A 4 -16.49 -25.30 22.38
CA ASN A 4 -16.05 -25.23 20.98
C ASN A 4 -17.20 -25.02 19.97
N THR A 5 -18.41 -25.47 20.24
CA THR A 5 -19.56 -25.23 19.35
C THR A 5 -19.97 -23.74 19.38
N ASP A 6 -19.87 -23.14 20.56
CA ASP A 6 -20.20 -21.74 20.81
C ASP A 6 -19.24 -20.75 20.10
N LYS A 7 -17.95 -21.12 19.98
CA LYS A 7 -16.96 -20.34 19.22
C LYS A 7 -17.21 -20.37 17.71
N LYS A 8 -17.64 -21.52 17.15
CA LYS A 8 -17.95 -21.64 15.72
C LYS A 8 -19.18 -20.79 15.35
N GLY A 9 -20.22 -20.77 16.17
CA GLY A 9 -21.41 -19.93 15.98
C GLY A 9 -21.08 -18.44 15.96
N LYS A 10 -20.29 -17.97 16.93
CA LYS A 10 -19.85 -16.56 17.01
C LYS A 10 -19.01 -16.14 15.80
N ARG A 11 -18.15 -17.03 15.26
CA ARG A 11 -17.39 -16.74 14.03
C ARG A 11 -18.29 -16.63 12.80
N ARG A 12 -19.23 -17.55 12.61
CA ARG A 12 -20.19 -17.52 11.47
C ARG A 12 -21.05 -16.25 11.49
N SER A 13 -21.63 -15.91 12.64
CA SER A 13 -22.40 -14.67 12.82
C SER A 13 -21.58 -13.42 12.48
N LYS A 14 -20.30 -13.37 12.87
CA LYS A 14 -19.39 -12.26 12.53
C LYS A 14 -19.12 -12.14 11.03
N TYR A 15 -18.89 -13.25 10.32
CA TYR A 15 -18.68 -13.24 8.87
C TYR A 15 -19.94 -12.83 8.11
N PHE A 16 -21.10 -13.37 8.51
CA PHE A 16 -22.38 -13.01 7.91
C PHE A 16 -22.66 -11.51 8.05
N ARG A 17 -22.48 -10.96 9.26
CA ARG A 17 -22.64 -9.52 9.50
C ARG A 17 -21.68 -8.66 8.67
N ASN A 18 -20.40 -9.03 8.59
CA ASN A 18 -19.43 -8.30 7.76
C ASN A 18 -19.81 -8.35 6.26
N SER A 19 -20.40 -9.46 5.80
CA SER A 19 -20.82 -9.62 4.40
C SER A 19 -22.04 -8.75 4.09
N ILE A 20 -23.00 -8.67 5.03
CA ILE A 20 -24.13 -7.73 4.94
C ILE A 20 -23.65 -6.28 4.89
N TYR A 21 -22.71 -5.89 5.76
CA TYR A 21 -22.16 -4.53 5.74
C TYR A 21 -21.44 -4.21 4.44
N PHE A 22 -20.68 -5.15 3.90
CA PHE A 22 -20.04 -4.98 2.61
C PHE A 22 -21.06 -4.83 1.48
N ALA A 23 -22.08 -5.70 1.44
CA ALA A 23 -23.15 -5.63 0.44
C ALA A 23 -23.90 -4.30 0.51
N LEU A 24 -24.29 -3.85 1.71
CA LEU A 24 -24.98 -2.57 1.91
C LEU A 24 -24.10 -1.36 1.53
N TRP A 25 -22.80 -1.38 1.84
CA TRP A 25 -21.89 -0.31 1.40
C TRP A 25 -21.67 -0.32 -0.11
N PHE A 26 -21.54 -1.50 -0.72
CA PHE A 26 -21.41 -1.63 -2.16
C PHE A 26 -22.67 -1.13 -2.87
N LEU A 27 -23.86 -1.46 -2.33
CA LEU A 27 -25.15 -0.99 -2.82
C LEU A 27 -25.30 0.53 -2.61
N ALA A 28 -24.88 1.07 -1.46
CA ALA A 28 -24.86 2.51 -1.21
C ALA A 28 -23.90 3.26 -2.15
N ILE A 29 -22.72 2.70 -2.44
CA ILE A 29 -21.78 3.27 -3.42
C ILE A 29 -22.40 3.23 -4.80
N ILE A 30 -22.95 2.08 -5.23
CA ILE A 30 -23.66 1.96 -6.51
C ILE A 30 -24.78 2.99 -6.60
N VAL A 31 -25.61 3.11 -5.57
CA VAL A 31 -26.73 4.07 -5.52
C VAL A 31 -26.21 5.50 -5.55
N LEU A 32 -25.15 5.86 -4.82
CA LEU A 32 -24.57 7.21 -4.84
C LEU A 32 -23.91 7.55 -6.20
N THR A 33 -23.18 6.60 -6.79
CA THR A 33 -22.56 6.78 -8.11
C THR A 33 -23.60 6.79 -9.22
N ASN A 34 -24.65 5.96 -9.08
CA ASN A 34 -25.79 5.98 -9.98
C ASN A 34 -26.68 7.19 -9.71
N PHE A 35 -26.77 7.79 -8.52
CA PHE A 35 -27.65 8.93 -8.30
C PHE A 35 -27.29 10.13 -9.20
N ALA A 36 -25.99 10.33 -9.47
CA ALA A 36 -25.54 11.33 -10.44
C ALA A 36 -25.85 10.94 -11.90
N LEU A 37 -25.79 9.65 -12.24
CA LEU A 37 -26.01 9.10 -13.58
C LEU A 37 -27.51 8.96 -13.90
N VAL A 38 -28.28 8.43 -12.95
CA VAL A 38 -29.75 8.35 -12.85
C VAL A 38 -30.34 9.75 -12.84
N LYS A 39 -29.80 10.74 -12.10
CA LYS A 39 -30.30 12.12 -12.22
C LYS A 39 -30.10 12.69 -13.63
N ARG A 40 -29.05 12.29 -14.36
CA ARG A 40 -28.78 12.71 -15.75
C ARG A 40 -29.63 11.94 -16.77
N ILE A 41 -30.02 10.70 -16.48
CA ILE A 41 -30.86 9.83 -17.33
C ILE A 41 -32.36 10.10 -17.08
N PHE A 42 -32.80 10.17 -15.82
CA PHE A 42 -34.19 10.35 -15.42
C PHE A 42 -34.69 11.80 -15.46
N THR A 43 -33.82 12.81 -15.66
CA THR A 43 -34.30 14.11 -16.12
C THR A 43 -35.00 14.05 -17.49
N SER A 44 -34.87 12.93 -18.22
CA SER A 44 -35.56 12.71 -19.50
C SER A 44 -36.86 11.89 -19.40
N LEU A 45 -37.19 11.30 -18.24
CA LEU A 45 -38.38 10.46 -18.06
C LEU A 45 -39.10 10.86 -16.76
N ASN A 46 -40.39 11.21 -16.86
CA ASN A 46 -41.28 11.67 -15.77
C ASN A 46 -41.48 10.66 -14.60
N GLU A 47 -40.63 9.65 -14.43
CA GLU A 47 -40.71 8.62 -13.38
C GLU A 47 -40.02 9.02 -12.06
N TYR A 48 -39.63 10.29 -11.91
CA TYR A 48 -38.94 10.82 -10.74
C TYR A 48 -39.75 10.69 -9.43
N GLU A 49 -41.09 10.74 -9.52
CA GLU A 49 -41.98 10.66 -8.36
C GLU A 49 -41.96 9.26 -7.72
N ASN A 50 -42.00 8.19 -8.51
CA ASN A 50 -42.00 6.81 -8.00
C ASN A 50 -40.70 6.46 -7.26
N PHE A 51 -39.56 7.00 -7.72
CA PHE A 51 -38.27 6.80 -7.07
C PHE A 51 -38.17 7.52 -5.72
N ILE A 52 -38.75 8.73 -5.61
CA ILE A 52 -38.85 9.46 -4.34
C ILE A 52 -39.69 8.66 -3.32
N TYR A 53 -40.81 8.08 -3.74
CA TYR A 53 -41.65 7.28 -2.83
C TYR A 53 -40.94 6.02 -2.31
N ILE A 54 -40.12 5.37 -3.14
CA ILE A 54 -39.31 4.21 -2.72
C ILE A 54 -38.22 4.65 -1.72
N LEU A 55 -37.58 5.81 -1.95
CA LEU A 55 -36.61 6.37 -1.00
C LEU A 55 -37.25 6.72 0.34
N ILE A 56 -38.42 7.37 0.34
CA ILE A 56 -39.18 7.71 1.54
C ILE A 56 -39.60 6.44 2.30
N ALA A 57 -40.03 5.38 1.59
CA ALA A 57 -40.39 4.10 2.20
C ALA A 57 -39.18 3.40 2.85
N ILE A 58 -38.01 3.43 2.22
CA ILE A 58 -36.76 2.90 2.80
C ILE A 58 -36.37 3.71 4.04
N GLU A 59 -36.46 5.04 4.00
CA GLU A 59 -36.18 5.91 5.15
C GLU A 59 -37.14 5.65 6.31
N THR A 60 -38.44 5.48 6.06
CA THR A 60 -39.42 5.16 7.11
C THR A 60 -39.19 3.79 7.72
N ILE A 61 -38.86 2.76 6.92
CA ILE A 61 -38.50 1.44 7.45
C ILE A 61 -37.25 1.51 8.33
N VAL A 62 -36.25 2.31 7.93
CA VAL A 62 -35.03 2.54 8.73
C VAL A 62 -35.35 3.27 10.03
N ILE A 63 -36.22 4.28 10.02
CA ILE A 63 -36.68 5.01 11.22
C ILE A 63 -37.46 4.11 12.18
N VAL A 64 -38.36 3.27 11.67
CA VAL A 64 -39.09 2.27 12.49
C VAL A 64 -38.12 1.25 13.10
N PHE A 65 -37.09 0.83 12.36
CA PHE A 65 -36.02 -0.04 12.89
C PHE A 65 -35.14 0.66 13.95
N ILE A 66 -34.91 1.97 13.82
CA ILE A 66 -34.18 2.80 14.78
C ILE A 66 -34.92 2.85 16.12
N ILE A 67 -36.24 3.02 16.10
CA ILE A 67 -37.08 3.19 17.29
C ILE A 67 -37.15 1.89 18.11
N ILE A 68 -37.23 0.72 17.46
CA ILE A 68 -37.51 -0.55 18.15
C ILE A 68 -36.31 -1.08 18.98
N ARG A 69 -35.05 -0.74 18.66
CA ARG A 69 -33.85 -1.17 19.45
C ARG A 69 -32.66 -0.20 19.39
N PHE A 70 -32.87 1.05 19.79
CA PHE A 70 -31.93 2.17 19.70
C PHE A 70 -30.47 1.84 20.11
N LYS A 71 -30.23 1.19 21.26
CA LYS A 71 -28.84 0.89 21.73
C LYS A 71 -28.09 -0.13 20.86
N LYS A 72 -28.76 -1.19 20.39
CA LYS A 72 -28.13 -2.19 19.51
C LYS A 72 -28.00 -1.66 18.09
N PHE A 73 -28.97 -0.87 17.64
CA PHE A 73 -28.92 -0.20 16.35
C PHE A 73 -27.76 0.80 16.28
N MET A 74 -27.60 1.68 17.26
CA MET A 74 -26.48 2.63 17.29
C MET A 74 -25.11 1.93 17.23
N PHE A 75 -24.96 0.79 17.90
CA PHE A 75 -23.74 -0.02 17.80
C PHE A 75 -23.53 -0.61 16.39
N TYR A 76 -24.60 -1.04 15.71
CA TYR A 76 -24.53 -1.54 14.34
C TYR A 76 -24.35 -0.44 13.29
N LEU A 77 -24.99 0.71 13.48
CA LEU A 77 -24.85 1.89 12.64
C LEU A 77 -23.42 2.45 12.75
N PHE A 78 -22.91 2.61 13.97
CA PHE A 78 -21.52 2.98 14.20
C PHE A 78 -20.57 1.93 13.61
N GLY A 79 -20.87 0.64 13.78
CA GLY A 79 -20.12 -0.45 13.15
C GLY A 79 -20.14 -0.44 11.63
N PHE A 80 -21.24 0.03 11.01
CA PHE A 80 -21.41 0.21 9.57
C PHE A 80 -20.64 1.43 9.06
N PHE A 81 -20.77 2.60 9.70
CA PHE A 81 -20.00 3.81 9.33
C PHE A 81 -18.50 3.64 9.57
N MET A 82 -18.11 2.91 10.61
CA MET A 82 -16.71 2.54 10.85
C MET A 82 -16.25 1.35 10.01
N PHE A 83 -17.12 0.71 9.21
CA PHE A 83 -16.74 -0.46 8.43
C PHE A 83 -15.67 -0.15 7.36
N PRO A 84 -15.75 0.94 6.57
CA PRO A 84 -14.68 1.32 5.64
C PRO A 84 -13.36 1.54 6.37
N LEU A 85 -13.38 2.26 7.50
CA LEU A 85 -12.21 2.47 8.34
C LEU A 85 -11.66 1.15 8.89
N LYS A 86 -12.51 0.26 9.40
CA LYS A 86 -12.11 -1.06 9.88
C LYS A 86 -11.60 -1.96 8.75
N LEU A 87 -12.14 -1.84 7.55
CA LEU A 87 -11.70 -2.59 6.39
C LEU A 87 -10.31 -2.10 5.99
N VAL A 88 -10.11 -0.79 5.82
CA VAL A 88 -8.84 -0.15 5.46
C VAL A 88 -7.76 -0.29 6.54
N PHE A 89 -8.10 -0.13 7.82
CA PHE A 89 -7.14 -0.09 8.94
C PHE A 89 -6.99 -1.40 9.72
N TRP A 90 -7.92 -2.37 9.61
CA TRP A 90 -7.85 -3.62 10.38
C TRP A 90 -7.83 -4.87 9.51
N ILE A 91 -8.77 -5.01 8.58
CA ILE A 91 -8.91 -6.23 7.77
C ILE A 91 -7.85 -6.24 6.66
N PHE A 92 -7.72 -5.13 5.95
CA PHE A 92 -6.79 -4.95 4.85
C PHE A 92 -5.35 -5.08 5.34
N PRO A 93 -4.91 -4.46 6.46
CA PRO A 93 -3.57 -4.65 6.97
C PRO A 93 -3.36 -6.10 7.41
N LYS A 94 -4.31 -6.75 8.12
CA LYS A 94 -4.13 -8.16 8.52
C LYS A 94 -3.92 -9.11 7.33
N LYS A 95 -4.61 -8.89 6.21
CA LYS A 95 -4.41 -9.69 4.99
C LYS A 95 -3.16 -9.27 4.23
N LEU A 96 -2.85 -7.98 4.18
CA LEU A 96 -1.60 -7.46 3.62
C LEU A 96 -0.36 -7.91 4.40
N PHE A 97 -0.42 -8.04 5.72
CA PHE A 97 0.66 -8.56 6.55
C PHE A 97 0.96 -10.03 6.26
N ARG A 98 -0.01 -10.81 5.74
CA ARG A 98 0.27 -12.15 5.19
C ARG A 98 0.97 -12.09 3.83
N LEU A 99 0.82 -10.98 3.11
CA LEU A 99 1.61 -10.65 1.94
C LEU A 99 2.79 -9.80 2.42
N SER A 100 3.67 -10.38 3.23
CA SER A 100 4.78 -9.69 3.90
C SER A 100 5.66 -8.87 2.93
N ILE A 101 5.65 -9.19 1.63
CA ILE A 101 6.29 -8.37 0.59
C ILE A 101 5.58 -7.03 0.41
N ILE A 102 4.25 -7.00 0.37
CA ILE A 102 3.50 -5.75 0.25
C ILE A 102 3.72 -4.90 1.49
N VAL A 103 3.82 -5.51 2.68
CA VAL A 103 4.17 -4.76 3.89
C VAL A 103 5.59 -4.24 3.82
N TYR A 104 6.54 -5.01 3.31
CA TYR A 104 7.91 -4.53 3.11
C TYR A 104 7.95 -3.36 2.10
N LEU A 105 7.30 -3.52 0.95
CA LEU A 105 7.15 -2.47 -0.07
C LEU A 105 6.37 -1.26 0.46
N ALA A 106 5.39 -1.46 1.34
CA ALA A 106 4.61 -0.40 1.96
C ALA A 106 5.40 0.34 3.04
N ILE A 107 6.16 -0.36 3.91
CA ILE A 107 7.08 0.27 4.86
C ILE A 107 8.09 1.10 4.10
N ASN A 108 8.58 0.57 2.99
CA ASN A 108 9.52 1.25 2.14
C ASN A 108 8.93 2.51 1.48
N GLU A 109 7.71 2.41 0.93
CA GLU A 109 6.98 3.59 0.46
C GLU A 109 6.69 4.56 1.60
N MET A 110 6.39 4.09 2.81
CA MET A 110 6.22 4.96 3.97
C MET A 110 7.53 5.69 4.32
N LEU A 111 8.68 5.03 4.27
CA LEU A 111 9.99 5.67 4.49
C LEU A 111 10.31 6.68 3.40
N ASN A 112 10.03 6.36 2.14
CA ASN A 112 10.18 7.29 1.03
C ASN A 112 9.21 8.46 1.17
N VAL A 113 7.96 8.21 1.56
CA VAL A 113 6.97 9.24 1.88
C VAL A 113 7.46 10.08 3.03
N ILE A 114 8.10 9.55 4.07
CA ILE A 114 8.67 10.34 5.18
C ILE A 114 9.82 11.22 4.68
N LYS A 115 10.77 10.66 3.93
CA LYS A 115 11.92 11.41 3.36
C LYS A 115 11.46 12.51 2.40
N SER A 116 10.46 12.22 1.57
CA SER A 116 9.87 13.15 0.60
C SER A 116 8.61 13.85 1.11
N PHE A 117 8.30 13.74 2.41
CA PHE A 117 6.99 14.14 2.95
C PHE A 117 6.73 15.61 2.68
N LYS A 118 7.74 16.44 2.96
CA LYS A 118 7.71 17.88 2.72
C LYS A 118 7.34 18.17 1.27
N TYR A 119 8.03 17.56 0.30
CA TYR A 119 7.80 17.80 -1.13
C TYR A 119 6.45 17.26 -1.62
N LYS A 120 6.06 16.04 -1.20
CA LYS A 120 4.77 15.44 -1.58
C LYS A 120 3.59 16.23 -1.02
N VAL A 121 3.67 16.65 0.25
CA VAL A 121 2.64 17.48 0.88
C VAL A 121 2.55 18.84 0.20
N ILE A 122 3.67 19.53 0.01
CA ILE A 122 3.71 20.83 -0.67
C ILE A 122 3.13 20.70 -2.09
N SER A 123 3.57 19.72 -2.88
CA SER A 123 3.05 19.47 -4.22
C SER A 123 1.54 19.16 -4.21
N SER A 124 1.04 18.39 -3.24
CA SER A 124 -0.39 18.08 -3.14
C SER A 124 -1.23 19.30 -2.78
N LEU A 125 -0.73 20.15 -1.86
CA LEU A 125 -1.40 21.39 -1.48
C LEU A 125 -1.42 22.38 -2.66
N LEU A 126 -0.30 22.52 -3.37
CA LEU A 126 -0.23 23.34 -4.59
C LEU A 126 -1.17 22.83 -5.68
N TYR A 127 -1.24 21.51 -5.88
CA TYR A 127 -2.16 20.91 -6.84
C TYR A 127 -3.62 21.21 -6.47
N ILE A 128 -4.00 21.03 -5.21
CA ILE A 128 -5.37 21.32 -4.72
C ILE A 128 -5.70 22.81 -4.88
N LEU A 129 -4.78 23.70 -4.51
CA LEU A 129 -4.94 25.14 -4.65
C LEU A 129 -5.11 25.56 -6.12
N ALA A 130 -4.25 25.05 -7.01
CA ALA A 130 -4.34 25.30 -8.44
C ALA A 130 -5.64 24.76 -9.04
N SER A 131 -6.06 23.56 -8.63
CA SER A 131 -7.33 22.96 -9.04
C SER A 131 -8.52 23.84 -8.61
N TYR A 132 -8.51 24.30 -7.37
CA TYR A 132 -9.54 25.21 -6.84
C TYR A 132 -9.61 26.52 -7.62
N LEU A 133 -8.45 27.13 -7.91
CA LEU A 133 -8.37 28.36 -8.69
C LEU A 133 -8.89 28.17 -10.12
N ILE A 134 -8.57 27.05 -10.79
CA ILE A 134 -9.09 26.77 -12.13
C ILE A 134 -10.61 26.57 -12.11
N ILE A 135 -11.15 25.86 -11.11
CA ILE A 135 -12.57 25.54 -11.06
C ILE A 135 -13.41 26.79 -10.74
N TYR A 136 -12.99 27.62 -9.79
CA TYR A 136 -13.84 28.69 -9.26
C TYR A 136 -13.46 30.11 -9.70
N ASN A 137 -12.22 30.35 -10.16
CA ASN A 137 -11.80 31.69 -10.56
C ASN A 137 -12.16 31.98 -12.02
N ALA A 138 -12.40 33.26 -12.31
CA ALA A 138 -12.60 33.81 -13.66
C ALA A 138 -11.38 34.62 -14.15
N ASN A 139 -10.44 34.98 -13.27
CA ASN A 139 -9.28 35.77 -13.64
C ASN A 139 -8.28 34.93 -14.48
N MET A 140 -8.05 35.37 -15.73
CA MET A 140 -7.16 34.73 -16.69
C MET A 140 -5.74 34.50 -16.16
N TYR A 141 -5.14 35.48 -15.48
CA TYR A 141 -3.77 35.37 -14.99
C TYR A 141 -3.63 34.29 -13.90
N MET A 142 -4.62 34.21 -13.00
CA MET A 142 -4.65 33.17 -11.96
C MET A 142 -4.83 31.77 -12.56
N MET A 143 -5.62 31.65 -13.64
CA MET A 143 -5.76 30.38 -14.36
C MET A 143 -4.46 29.98 -15.04
N LEU A 144 -3.75 30.91 -15.68
CA LEU A 144 -2.45 30.63 -16.32
C LEU A 144 -1.39 30.18 -15.30
N ILE A 145 -1.30 30.85 -14.15
CA ILE A 145 -0.39 30.43 -13.06
C ILE A 145 -0.76 29.02 -12.58
N SER A 146 -2.05 28.75 -12.37
CA SER A 146 -2.54 27.44 -11.92
C SER A 146 -2.27 26.34 -12.94
N LEU A 147 -2.45 26.62 -14.24
CA LEU A 147 -2.10 25.73 -15.34
C LEU A 147 -0.60 25.37 -15.29
N CYS A 148 0.28 26.37 -15.20
CA CYS A 148 1.72 26.15 -15.10
C CYS A 148 2.11 25.29 -13.90
N ILE A 149 1.45 25.48 -12.75
CA ILE A 149 1.67 24.66 -11.55
C ILE A 149 1.25 23.20 -11.81
N ILE A 150 0.06 22.96 -12.37
CA ILE A 150 -0.43 21.60 -12.65
C ILE A 150 0.49 20.88 -13.64
N VAL A 151 0.86 21.54 -14.74
CA VAL A 151 1.76 20.96 -15.74
C VAL A 151 3.12 20.63 -15.12
N SER A 152 3.68 21.54 -14.30
CA SER A 152 4.96 21.30 -13.63
C SER A 152 4.89 20.10 -12.67
N ILE A 153 3.82 19.99 -11.89
CA ILE A 153 3.59 18.86 -10.99
C ILE A 153 3.44 17.56 -11.79
N LEU A 154 2.73 17.59 -12.92
CA LEU A 154 2.56 16.43 -13.79
C LEU A 154 3.91 15.98 -14.36
N VAL A 155 4.74 16.90 -14.86
CA VAL A 155 6.09 16.58 -15.35
C VAL A 155 6.96 15.96 -14.26
N LEU A 156 6.98 16.56 -13.06
CA LEU A 156 7.70 16.01 -11.91
C LEU A 156 7.19 14.62 -11.52
N HIS A 157 5.88 14.38 -11.59
CA HIS A 157 5.28 13.07 -11.36
C HIS A 157 5.81 12.04 -12.35
N TYR A 158 5.86 12.36 -13.65
CA TYR A 158 6.41 11.45 -14.67
C TYR A 158 7.91 11.19 -14.51
N ILE A 159 8.72 12.21 -14.19
CA ILE A 159 10.15 12.05 -13.90
C ILE A 159 10.36 11.09 -12.71
N ASN A 160 9.59 11.28 -11.63
CA ASN A 160 9.66 10.43 -10.45
C ASN A 160 9.22 8.99 -10.76
N ARG A 161 8.17 8.82 -11.57
CA ARG A 161 7.70 7.49 -12.00
C ARG A 161 8.74 6.78 -12.85
N PHE A 162 9.28 7.45 -13.87
CA PHE A 162 10.34 6.89 -14.71
C PHE A 162 11.55 6.46 -13.88
N THR A 163 11.97 7.28 -12.91
CA THR A 163 13.08 6.96 -12.01
C THR A 163 12.78 5.73 -11.14
N THR A 164 11.56 5.59 -10.65
CA THR A 164 11.15 4.46 -9.81
C THR A 164 11.07 3.16 -10.61
N ILE A 165 10.60 3.23 -11.86
CA ILE A 165 10.45 2.07 -12.75
C ILE A 165 11.81 1.59 -13.29
N THR A 166 12.72 2.51 -13.59
CA THR A 166 14.07 2.17 -14.05
C THR A 166 14.97 1.69 -12.92
N ARG A 167 14.67 2.04 -11.67
CA ARG A 167 15.48 1.67 -10.49
C ARG A 167 14.66 1.01 -9.38
N PRO A 168 13.91 -0.08 -9.65
CA PRO A 168 13.10 -0.76 -8.64
C PRO A 168 13.98 -1.38 -7.54
N VAL A 169 15.23 -1.70 -7.91
CA VAL A 169 16.30 -2.33 -7.14
C VAL A 169 16.83 -1.42 -6.02
N LEU A 170 16.92 -0.10 -6.26
CA LEU A 170 17.59 0.81 -5.32
C LEU A 170 16.95 0.79 -3.94
N ILE A 171 15.63 0.61 -3.87
CA ILE A 171 14.94 0.82 -2.61
C ILE A 171 14.98 -0.42 -1.71
N LEU A 172 14.83 -1.62 -2.28
CA LEU A 172 15.09 -2.87 -1.57
C LEU A 172 16.53 -2.87 -1.06
N GLN A 173 17.49 -2.54 -1.94
CA GLN A 173 18.90 -2.46 -1.57
C GLN A 173 19.17 -1.46 -0.43
N GLN A 174 18.63 -0.24 -0.47
CA GLN A 174 18.82 0.77 0.58
C GLN A 174 18.34 0.30 1.96
N LEU A 175 17.19 -0.38 2.03
CA LEU A 175 16.70 -0.93 3.27
C LEU A 175 17.61 -2.04 3.81
N PHE A 176 18.10 -2.90 2.92
CA PHE A 176 19.04 -3.95 3.30
C PHE A 176 20.40 -3.41 3.71
N ASP A 177 20.92 -2.40 3.01
CA ASP A 177 22.15 -1.72 3.38
C ASP A 177 22.00 -1.05 4.76
N PHE A 178 20.85 -0.43 5.04
CA PHE A 178 20.55 0.09 6.37
C PHE A 178 20.52 -1.01 7.44
N LEU A 179 19.87 -2.14 7.17
CA LEU A 179 19.83 -3.28 8.09
C LEU A 179 21.22 -3.86 8.33
N LEU A 180 22.05 -3.97 7.29
CA LEU A 180 23.44 -4.45 7.40
C LEU A 180 24.32 -3.47 8.18
N VAL A 181 24.17 -2.16 7.99
CA VAL A 181 24.89 -1.14 8.78
C VAL A 181 24.46 -1.19 10.25
N ALA A 182 23.16 -1.34 10.52
CA ALA A 182 22.65 -1.50 11.88
C ALA A 182 23.16 -2.80 12.52
N TRP A 183 23.24 -3.87 11.72
CA TRP A 183 23.80 -5.15 12.13
C TRP A 183 25.28 -5.06 12.47
N GLU A 184 26.12 -4.47 11.62
CA GLU A 184 27.56 -4.33 11.86
C GLU A 184 27.84 -3.57 13.18
N LYS A 185 27.08 -2.51 13.45
CA LYS A 185 27.15 -1.81 14.76
C LYS A 185 26.77 -2.68 15.94
N LYS A 186 25.80 -3.59 15.77
CA LYS A 186 25.35 -4.51 16.81
C LYS A 186 26.30 -5.69 16.98
N LYS A 187 26.85 -6.21 15.89
CA LYS A 187 27.87 -7.26 15.84
C LYS A 187 29.11 -6.88 16.63
N GLN A 188 29.63 -5.66 16.45
CA GLN A 188 30.76 -5.18 17.27
C GLN A 188 30.41 -5.15 18.77
N LYS A 189 29.22 -4.66 19.13
CA LYS A 189 28.77 -4.66 20.52
C LYS A 189 28.67 -6.07 21.11
N PHE A 190 28.25 -7.06 20.32
CA PHE A 190 28.24 -8.45 20.77
C PHE A 190 29.64 -8.97 21.03
N LEU A 191 30.60 -8.72 20.14
CA LEU A 191 32.00 -9.09 20.37
C LEU A 191 32.56 -8.44 21.64
N ASP A 192 32.29 -7.15 21.86
CA ASP A 192 32.73 -6.44 23.05
C ASP A 192 32.07 -7.02 24.33
N GLN A 193 30.78 -7.36 24.26
CA GLN A 193 30.05 -7.99 25.36
C GLN A 193 30.60 -9.40 25.67
N MET A 194 30.93 -10.19 24.65
CA MET A 194 31.54 -11.52 24.81
C MET A 194 32.89 -11.42 25.51
N ASN A 195 33.76 -10.50 25.08
CA ASN A 195 35.03 -10.25 25.75
C ASN A 195 34.85 -9.77 27.21
N SER A 196 33.77 -9.04 27.49
CA SER A 196 33.45 -8.61 28.85
C SER A 196 32.94 -9.72 29.76
N LEU A 197 32.39 -10.82 29.21
CA LEU A 197 31.89 -11.95 30.00
C LEU A 197 33.00 -12.62 30.82
N ILE A 198 34.24 -12.63 30.31
CA ILE A 198 35.43 -13.15 31.03
C ILE A 198 35.58 -12.47 32.40
N LYS A 199 35.21 -11.18 32.52
CA LYS A 199 35.31 -10.45 33.79
C LYS A 199 34.34 -10.93 34.87
N TYR A 200 33.26 -11.61 34.48
CA TYR A 200 32.22 -12.09 35.39
C TYR A 200 32.38 -13.56 35.77
N GLU A 201 33.43 -14.23 35.29
CA GLU A 201 33.67 -15.66 35.52
C GLU A 201 33.73 -16.00 37.03
N SER A 202 34.14 -15.04 37.87
CA SER A 202 34.13 -15.17 39.34
C SER A 202 32.73 -15.22 39.96
N ASN A 203 31.69 -14.67 39.30
CA ASN A 203 30.30 -14.70 39.76
C ASN A 203 29.44 -15.59 38.84
N ILE A 204 29.43 -16.88 39.13
CA ILE A 204 28.79 -17.93 38.32
C ILE A 204 27.33 -17.60 37.95
N LYS A 205 26.54 -17.03 38.87
CA LYS A 205 25.12 -16.71 38.61
C LYS A 205 24.96 -15.57 37.62
N GLU A 206 25.70 -14.48 37.82
CA GLU A 206 25.64 -13.30 36.95
C GLU A 206 26.22 -13.60 35.57
N TYR A 207 27.31 -14.38 35.51
CA TYR A 207 27.89 -14.87 34.27
C TYR A 207 26.87 -15.67 33.44
N LYS A 208 26.22 -16.66 34.06
CA LYS A 208 25.21 -17.49 33.38
C LYS A 208 24.05 -16.65 32.83
N GLN A 209 23.54 -15.71 33.61
CA GLN A 209 22.43 -14.86 33.17
C GLN A 209 22.84 -13.99 31.97
N LYS A 210 23.98 -13.29 32.05
CA LYS A 210 24.47 -12.44 30.95
C LYS A 210 24.83 -13.25 29.69
N LYS A 211 25.39 -14.44 29.86
CA LYS A 211 25.63 -15.41 28.77
C LYS A 211 24.32 -15.74 28.06
N ILE A 212 23.29 -16.13 28.81
CA ILE A 212 21.97 -16.48 28.26
C ILE A 212 21.32 -15.29 27.56
N GLU A 213 21.36 -14.09 28.14
CA GLU A 213 20.82 -12.88 27.53
C GLU A 213 21.51 -12.56 26.19
N LEU A 214 22.84 -12.64 26.15
CA LEU A 214 23.63 -12.39 24.96
C LEU A 214 23.37 -13.42 23.86
N VAL A 215 23.38 -14.71 24.21
CA VAL A 215 23.06 -15.80 23.26
C VAL A 215 21.64 -15.62 22.72
N ASN A 216 20.67 -15.27 23.58
CA ASN A 216 19.29 -14.99 23.16
C ASN A 216 19.20 -13.84 22.14
N GLU A 217 19.95 -12.76 22.36
CA GLU A 217 19.98 -11.65 21.42
C GLU A 217 20.60 -12.05 20.08
N ILE A 218 21.78 -12.66 20.09
CA ILE A 218 22.48 -13.13 18.86
C ILE A 218 21.58 -14.12 18.09
N TRP A 219 20.97 -15.07 18.80
CA TRP A 219 20.04 -16.04 18.23
C TRP A 219 18.80 -15.40 17.61
N GLY A 220 18.26 -14.37 18.26
CA GLY A 220 17.16 -13.58 17.73
C GLY A 220 17.48 -12.94 16.37
N TYR A 221 18.68 -12.37 16.23
CA TYR A 221 19.15 -11.82 14.95
C TYR A 221 19.39 -12.92 13.90
N ASN A 222 20.01 -14.03 14.27
CA ASN A 222 20.20 -15.18 13.37
C ASN A 222 18.87 -15.63 12.76
N ARG A 223 17.85 -15.85 13.60
CA ARG A 223 16.51 -16.22 13.13
C ARG A 223 15.87 -15.14 12.26
N PHE A 224 16.06 -13.86 12.62
CA PHE A 224 15.56 -12.75 11.81
C PHE A 224 16.18 -12.76 10.40
N PHE A 225 17.50 -12.92 10.28
CA PHE A 225 18.17 -12.99 8.99
C PHE A 225 17.77 -14.23 8.21
N LYS A 226 17.73 -15.41 8.83
CA LYS A 226 17.33 -16.63 8.14
C LYS A 226 15.91 -16.55 7.62
N ARG A 227 14.98 -16.02 8.43
CA ARG A 227 13.59 -15.85 8.02
C ARG A 227 13.46 -14.82 6.90
N THR A 228 14.23 -13.74 6.95
CA THR A 228 14.26 -12.73 5.88
C THR A 228 14.84 -13.29 4.58
N SER A 229 15.92 -14.08 4.67
CA SER A 229 16.52 -14.78 3.52
C SER A 229 15.52 -15.76 2.89
N ASN A 230 14.91 -16.63 3.70
CA ASN A 230 13.89 -17.57 3.22
C ASN A 230 12.68 -16.86 2.62
N PHE A 231 12.25 -15.75 3.23
CA PHE A 231 11.16 -14.92 2.74
C PHE A 231 11.49 -14.31 1.37
N LEU A 232 12.66 -13.71 1.21
CA LEU A 232 13.14 -13.22 -0.09
C LEU A 232 13.19 -14.36 -1.12
N ASN A 233 13.63 -15.54 -0.68
CA ASN A 233 13.78 -16.70 -1.55
C ASN A 233 12.45 -17.25 -2.05
N HIS A 234 11.46 -17.37 -1.16
CA HIS A 234 10.13 -17.83 -1.48
C HIS A 234 9.37 -16.87 -2.42
N HIS A 235 9.81 -15.61 -2.46
CA HIS A 235 9.13 -14.55 -3.19
C HIS A 235 9.87 -14.01 -4.40
N LYS A 236 10.96 -14.68 -4.83
CA LYS A 236 11.75 -14.32 -6.01
C LYS A 236 10.92 -14.17 -7.29
N SER A 237 9.87 -14.96 -7.45
CA SER A 237 9.00 -14.99 -8.63
C SER A 237 7.63 -14.35 -8.40
N ASN A 238 7.44 -13.66 -7.27
CA ASN A 238 6.09 -13.33 -6.84
C ASN A 238 5.49 -12.18 -7.67
N LEU A 239 4.36 -12.47 -8.32
CA LEU A 239 3.47 -11.51 -9.00
C LEU A 239 3.12 -10.30 -8.12
N THR A 240 3.32 -10.39 -6.81
CA THR A 240 3.16 -9.29 -5.85
C THR A 240 3.93 -8.03 -6.24
N VAL A 241 5.17 -8.14 -6.73
CA VAL A 241 5.94 -6.96 -7.20
C VAL A 241 5.26 -6.34 -8.41
N VAL A 242 4.81 -7.18 -9.35
CA VAL A 242 4.05 -6.75 -10.53
C VAL A 242 2.76 -6.03 -10.12
N TYR A 243 2.00 -6.58 -9.16
CA TYR A 243 0.77 -5.94 -8.66
C TYR A 243 1.01 -4.54 -8.09
N TYR A 244 2.09 -4.35 -7.31
CA TYR A 244 2.45 -3.02 -6.81
C TYR A 244 2.67 -2.03 -7.96
N PHE A 245 3.41 -2.42 -8.99
CA PHE A 245 3.65 -1.56 -10.15
C PHE A 245 2.39 -1.30 -10.97
N VAL A 246 1.53 -2.31 -11.16
CA VAL A 246 0.24 -2.17 -11.84
C VAL A 246 -0.64 -1.15 -11.11
N ILE A 247 -0.75 -1.23 -9.78
CA ILE A 247 -1.49 -0.25 -8.97
C ILE A 247 -0.89 1.15 -9.14
N SER A 248 0.44 1.26 -9.14
CA SER A 248 1.15 2.53 -9.37
C SER A 248 0.90 3.13 -10.76
N ILE A 249 0.80 2.30 -11.80
CA ILE A 249 0.45 2.73 -13.15
C ILE A 249 -0.99 3.21 -13.21
N ILE A 250 -1.94 2.44 -12.65
CA ILE A 250 -3.35 2.83 -12.60
C ILE A 250 -3.50 4.19 -11.91
N TYR A 251 -2.79 4.40 -10.79
CA TYR A 251 -2.75 5.71 -10.13
C TYR A 251 -2.21 6.81 -11.05
N THR A 252 -1.13 6.54 -11.80
CA THR A 252 -0.54 7.50 -12.74
C THR A 252 -1.48 7.85 -13.89
N LEU A 253 -2.24 6.87 -14.38
CA LEU A 253 -3.28 7.06 -15.39
C LEU A 253 -4.37 8.00 -14.87
N PHE A 254 -4.97 7.68 -13.71
CA PHE A 254 -5.99 8.55 -13.11
C PHE A 254 -5.48 9.96 -12.81
N PHE A 255 -4.26 10.08 -12.31
CA PHE A 255 -3.64 11.38 -12.05
C PHE A 255 -3.44 12.20 -13.33
N THR A 256 -3.06 11.55 -14.43
CA THR A 256 -2.91 12.18 -15.75
C THR A 256 -4.24 12.68 -16.26
N ILE A 257 -5.28 11.82 -16.21
CA ILE A 257 -6.64 12.17 -16.65
C ILE A 257 -7.16 13.38 -15.86
N LEU A 258 -7.02 13.37 -14.54
CA LEU A 258 -7.47 14.49 -13.70
C LEU A 258 -6.69 15.78 -13.98
N SER A 259 -5.38 15.68 -14.25
CA SER A 259 -4.54 16.84 -14.55
C SER A 259 -4.92 17.46 -15.90
N PHE A 260 -5.09 16.64 -16.94
CA PHE A 260 -5.52 17.13 -18.25
C PHE A 260 -6.95 17.63 -18.26
N ALA A 261 -7.85 17.02 -17.47
CA ALA A 261 -9.19 17.57 -17.28
C ALA A 261 -9.14 19.03 -16.77
N LEU A 262 -8.30 19.32 -15.78
CA LEU A 262 -8.12 20.69 -15.27
C LEU A 262 -7.48 21.61 -16.31
N VAL A 263 -6.51 21.11 -17.07
CA VAL A 263 -5.91 21.83 -18.20
C VAL A 263 -6.98 22.21 -19.22
N PHE A 264 -7.83 21.29 -19.66
CA PHE A 264 -8.88 21.56 -20.64
C PHE A 264 -9.96 22.51 -20.13
N VAL A 265 -10.38 22.38 -18.86
CA VAL A 265 -11.27 23.37 -18.23
C VAL A 265 -10.62 24.76 -18.30
N SER A 266 -9.36 24.88 -17.88
CA SER A 266 -8.68 26.18 -17.85
C SER A 266 -8.54 26.80 -19.25
N ILE A 267 -8.18 26.01 -20.26
CA ILE A 267 -8.07 26.47 -21.65
C ILE A 267 -9.45 26.93 -22.17
N SER A 268 -10.51 26.16 -21.91
CA SER A 268 -11.87 26.53 -22.34
C SER A 268 -12.41 27.80 -21.67
N LYS A 269 -11.93 28.11 -20.46
CA LYS A 269 -12.25 29.37 -19.75
C LYS A 269 -11.41 30.55 -20.25
N ILE A 270 -10.16 30.32 -20.64
CA ILE A 270 -9.28 31.36 -21.18
C ILE A 270 -9.74 31.76 -22.59
N ASP A 271 -10.07 30.79 -23.43
CA ASP A 271 -10.59 31.01 -24.77
C ASP A 271 -11.70 30.00 -25.09
N VAL A 272 -12.93 30.50 -25.13
CA VAL A 272 -14.15 29.73 -25.41
C VAL A 272 -14.12 29.09 -26.81
N ASN A 273 -13.33 29.64 -27.74
CA ASN A 273 -13.16 29.10 -29.09
C ASN A 273 -12.11 27.98 -29.17
N SER A 274 -11.51 27.59 -28.04
CA SER A 274 -10.52 26.51 -28.01
C SER A 274 -11.08 25.15 -28.42
N PHE A 275 -12.37 24.92 -28.19
CA PHE A 275 -13.05 23.67 -28.49
C PHE A 275 -14.30 23.89 -29.36
N SER A 276 -14.70 22.85 -30.09
CA SER A 276 -15.82 22.88 -31.05
C SER A 276 -17.18 23.30 -30.50
N SER A 277 -17.45 23.05 -29.22
CA SER A 277 -18.73 23.38 -28.59
C SER A 277 -18.99 24.87 -28.46
N ARG A 278 -17.95 25.72 -28.58
CA ARG A 278 -18.01 27.17 -28.30
C ARG A 278 -18.64 27.49 -26.93
N GLN A 279 -18.49 26.56 -25.98
CA GLN A 279 -18.97 26.67 -24.61
C GLN A 279 -17.84 26.27 -23.67
N VAL A 280 -17.83 26.86 -22.48
CA VAL A 280 -16.88 26.49 -21.42
C VAL A 280 -17.16 25.05 -21.01
N LEU A 281 -16.12 24.21 -21.05
CA LEU A 281 -16.24 22.81 -20.67
C LEU A 281 -16.45 22.71 -19.15
N THR A 282 -17.44 21.93 -18.73
CA THR A 282 -17.57 21.60 -17.31
C THR A 282 -16.44 20.65 -16.90
N PHE A 283 -16.11 20.61 -15.61
CA PHE A 283 -15.06 19.72 -15.10
C PHE A 283 -15.30 18.24 -15.46
N TRP A 284 -16.57 17.79 -15.42
CA TRP A 284 -16.92 16.41 -15.76
C TRP A 284 -16.80 16.13 -17.26
N ASP A 285 -17.18 17.09 -18.11
CA ASP A 285 -17.02 16.94 -19.56
C ASP A 285 -15.52 16.90 -19.91
N SER A 286 -14.69 17.68 -19.24
CA SER A 286 -13.23 17.65 -19.40
C SER A 286 -12.58 16.35 -18.89
N ILE A 287 -13.07 15.76 -17.80
CA ILE A 287 -12.64 14.41 -17.37
C ILE A 287 -12.95 13.39 -18.46
N TYR A 288 -14.18 13.44 -18.98
CA TYR A 288 -14.61 12.49 -19.99
C TYR A 288 -13.85 12.67 -21.32
N PHE A 289 -13.59 13.92 -21.71
CA PHE A 289 -12.78 14.26 -22.87
C PHE A 289 -11.32 13.78 -22.71
N SER A 290 -10.70 14.02 -21.55
CA SER A 290 -9.36 13.54 -21.22
C SER A 290 -9.27 12.01 -21.19
N PHE A 291 -10.26 11.34 -20.58
CA PHE A 291 -10.36 9.89 -20.61
C PHE A 291 -10.43 9.34 -22.04
N ASN A 292 -11.25 9.92 -22.91
CA ASN A 292 -11.32 9.45 -24.30
C ASN A 292 -10.02 9.76 -25.07
N THR A 293 -9.42 10.93 -24.83
CA THR A 293 -8.16 11.35 -25.46
C THR A 293 -7.02 10.38 -25.14
N ILE A 294 -6.83 10.03 -23.86
CA ILE A 294 -5.73 9.14 -23.45
C ILE A 294 -5.88 7.72 -23.99
N PHE A 295 -7.12 7.25 -24.19
CA PHE A 295 -7.44 5.95 -24.79
C PHE A 295 -7.59 6.00 -26.30
N THR A 296 -7.34 7.15 -26.94
CA THR A 296 -7.48 7.37 -28.38
C THR A 296 -8.88 7.01 -28.92
N THR A 297 -9.92 7.10 -28.08
CA THR A 297 -11.30 6.89 -28.50
C THR A 297 -11.87 8.19 -29.03
N GLU A 298 -12.54 8.13 -30.18
CA GLU A 298 -13.15 9.31 -30.80
C GLU A 298 -14.23 9.89 -29.88
N PHE A 299 -14.16 11.21 -29.68
CA PHE A 299 -15.16 11.94 -28.92
C PHE A 299 -15.90 12.92 -29.83
N ILE A 300 -17.12 12.55 -30.24
CA ILE A 300 -17.88 13.25 -31.28
C ILE A 300 -18.23 14.70 -30.89
N ASN A 301 -18.42 14.98 -29.60
CA ASN A 301 -18.98 16.27 -29.17
C ASN A 301 -17.94 17.37 -28.94
N TYR A 302 -16.69 17.04 -28.62
CA TYR A 302 -15.63 18.01 -28.37
C TYR A 302 -14.35 17.63 -29.12
N TYR A 303 -13.83 18.55 -29.91
CA TYR A 303 -12.50 18.43 -30.52
C TYR A 303 -11.73 19.76 -30.42
N PRO A 304 -10.39 19.71 -30.32
CA PRO A 304 -9.56 20.90 -30.17
C PRO A 304 -9.49 21.69 -31.49
N ILE A 305 -9.76 23.00 -31.43
CA ILE A 305 -9.71 23.90 -32.60
C ILE A 305 -8.38 24.67 -32.62
N THR A 306 -8.05 25.32 -31.50
CA THR A 306 -6.89 26.20 -31.38
C THR A 306 -5.57 25.42 -31.33
N SER A 307 -4.47 26.04 -31.75
CA SER A 307 -3.15 25.39 -31.71
C SER A 307 -2.74 24.99 -30.29
N ILE A 308 -3.08 25.80 -29.29
CA ILE A 308 -2.76 25.52 -27.88
C ILE A 308 -3.52 24.28 -27.38
N SER A 309 -4.83 24.19 -27.63
CA SER A 309 -5.62 23.02 -27.24
C SER A 309 -5.14 21.75 -27.94
N LYS A 310 -4.77 21.85 -29.22
CA LYS A 310 -4.17 20.73 -29.98
C LYS A 310 -2.85 20.25 -29.36
N ILE A 311 -1.96 21.16 -28.95
CA ILE A 311 -0.69 20.78 -28.29
C ILE A 311 -0.97 19.99 -27.01
N PHE A 312 -1.91 20.45 -26.17
CA PHE A 312 -2.23 19.74 -24.93
C PHE A 312 -2.85 18.37 -25.19
N VAL A 313 -3.77 18.24 -26.15
CA VAL A 313 -4.33 16.94 -26.58
C VAL A 313 -3.24 16.00 -27.07
N VAL A 314 -2.33 16.46 -27.93
CA VAL A 314 -1.20 15.64 -28.40
C VAL A 314 -0.28 15.24 -27.24
N SER A 315 0.02 16.17 -26.32
CA SER A 315 0.85 15.85 -25.14
C SER A 315 0.20 14.81 -24.22
N GLU A 316 -1.13 14.83 -24.07
CA GLU A 316 -1.86 13.82 -23.31
C GLU A 316 -1.73 12.44 -23.96
N VAL A 317 -1.90 12.37 -25.29
CA VAL A 317 -1.73 11.13 -26.05
C VAL A 317 -0.30 10.60 -25.90
N VAL A 318 0.72 11.47 -26.01
CA VAL A 318 2.13 11.08 -25.79
C VAL A 318 2.36 10.51 -24.39
N LEU A 319 1.76 11.11 -23.37
CA LEU A 319 1.83 10.61 -22.00
C LEU A 319 1.07 9.29 -21.81
N GLY A 320 -0.06 9.11 -22.51
CA GLY A 320 -0.79 7.83 -22.60
C GLY A 320 0.07 6.73 -23.22
N VAL A 321 0.76 7.02 -24.33
CA VAL A 321 1.73 6.09 -24.95
C VAL A 321 2.87 5.78 -23.98
N PHE A 322 3.40 6.78 -23.27
CA PHE A 322 4.44 6.56 -22.27
C PHE A 322 3.99 5.65 -21.13
N ILE A 323 2.75 5.80 -20.64
CA ILE A 323 2.14 4.86 -19.69
C ILE A 323 2.08 3.44 -20.28
N GLY A 324 1.69 3.32 -21.56
CA GLY A 324 1.67 2.04 -22.28
C GLY A 324 3.04 1.38 -22.38
N VAL A 325 4.09 2.14 -22.70
CA VAL A 325 5.49 1.66 -22.73
C VAL A 325 5.93 1.19 -21.35
N ILE A 326 5.62 1.94 -20.30
CA ILE A 326 5.90 1.54 -18.92
C ILE A 326 5.21 0.20 -18.60
N LEU A 327 3.93 0.07 -18.96
CA LEU A 327 3.16 -1.14 -18.72
C LEU A 327 3.77 -2.33 -19.48
N PHE A 328 4.16 -2.14 -20.74
CA PHE A 328 4.87 -3.15 -21.52
C PHE A 328 6.18 -3.58 -20.84
N LEU A 329 7.01 -2.62 -20.39
CA LEU A 329 8.26 -2.90 -19.68
C LEU A 329 8.06 -3.69 -18.38
N LEU A 330 6.93 -3.49 -17.68
CA LEU A 330 6.58 -4.33 -16.52
C LEU A 330 6.35 -5.79 -16.91
N PHE A 331 5.70 -6.02 -18.06
CA PHE A 331 5.35 -7.36 -18.52
C PHE A 331 6.52 -8.10 -19.18
N THR A 332 7.48 -7.40 -19.79
CA THR A 332 8.60 -8.02 -20.53
C THR A 332 9.72 -8.60 -19.65
N SER A 333 9.41 -9.24 -18.52
CA SER A 333 10.31 -9.93 -17.57
C SER A 333 11.47 -9.13 -16.95
N VAL A 334 11.95 -8.04 -17.54
CA VAL A 334 13.13 -7.27 -17.10
C VAL A 334 13.04 -6.88 -15.64
N ILE A 335 11.88 -6.39 -15.18
CA ILE A 335 11.71 -5.97 -13.78
C ILE A 335 11.66 -7.17 -12.83
N VAL A 336 11.05 -8.28 -13.25
CA VAL A 336 10.98 -9.51 -12.46
C VAL A 336 12.39 -10.12 -12.32
N GLU A 337 13.17 -10.14 -13.40
CA GLU A 337 14.54 -10.63 -13.41
C GLU A 337 15.47 -9.76 -12.56
N ASN A 338 15.39 -8.43 -12.70
CA ASN A 338 16.15 -7.51 -11.86
C ASN A 338 15.80 -7.64 -10.38
N TYR A 339 14.53 -7.87 -10.05
CA TYR A 339 14.12 -8.15 -8.68
C TYR A 339 14.66 -9.49 -8.18
N LYS A 340 14.59 -10.55 -9.01
CA LYS A 340 15.10 -11.88 -8.68
C LYS A 340 16.61 -11.87 -8.43
N THR A 341 17.40 -11.22 -9.29
CA THR A 341 18.86 -11.11 -9.14
C THR A 341 19.23 -10.35 -7.86
N LEU A 342 18.54 -9.24 -7.57
CA LEU A 342 18.77 -8.51 -6.32
C LEU A 342 18.36 -9.33 -5.09
N SER A 343 17.18 -9.95 -5.13
CA SER A 343 16.68 -10.81 -4.04
C SER A 343 17.68 -11.93 -3.74
N ASN A 344 18.25 -12.57 -4.77
CA ASN A 344 19.32 -13.56 -4.62
C ASN A 344 20.55 -12.99 -3.93
N LYS A 345 21.05 -11.84 -4.41
CA LYS A 345 22.25 -11.19 -3.86
C LYS A 345 22.07 -10.82 -2.39
N ILE A 346 20.87 -10.39 -2.01
CA ILE A 346 20.55 -10.01 -0.63
C ILE A 346 20.38 -11.25 0.23
N SER A 347 19.65 -12.26 -0.25
CA SER A 347 19.48 -13.53 0.45
C SER A 347 20.84 -14.19 0.72
N SER A 348 21.75 -14.22 -0.26
CA SER A 348 23.08 -14.80 -0.06
C SER A 348 23.89 -14.06 1.01
N LYS A 349 23.83 -12.72 1.05
CA LYS A 349 24.46 -11.92 2.12
C LYS A 349 23.85 -12.21 3.50
N LEU A 350 22.54 -12.38 3.57
CA LEU A 350 21.88 -12.73 4.84
C LEU A 350 22.27 -14.13 5.29
N ASP A 351 22.36 -15.09 4.37
CA ASP A 351 22.79 -16.46 4.69
C ASP A 351 24.25 -16.48 5.20
N THR A 352 25.15 -15.65 4.66
CA THR A 352 26.51 -15.52 5.22
C THR A 352 26.53 -14.94 6.64
N GLU A 353 25.65 -13.99 6.96
CA GLU A 353 25.54 -13.46 8.34
C GLU A 353 24.88 -14.48 9.30
N VAL A 354 23.99 -15.33 8.79
CA VAL A 354 23.44 -16.47 9.54
C VAL A 354 24.56 -17.45 9.89
N GLU A 355 25.40 -17.84 8.93
CA GLU A 355 26.56 -18.71 9.17
C GLU A 355 27.56 -18.08 10.15
N PHE A 356 27.84 -16.79 10.01
CA PHE A 356 28.70 -16.06 10.94
C PHE A 356 28.16 -16.11 12.37
N THR A 357 26.87 -15.85 12.57
CA THR A 357 26.27 -15.88 13.92
C THR A 357 26.23 -17.29 14.51
N TYR A 358 26.05 -18.33 13.69
CA TYR A 358 26.20 -19.71 14.14
C TYR A 358 27.63 -20.01 14.61
N LYS A 359 28.62 -19.63 13.81
CA LYS A 359 30.03 -19.80 14.15
C LYS A 359 30.40 -19.02 15.41
N LEU A 360 29.93 -17.78 15.54
CA LEU A 360 30.15 -16.95 16.72
C LEU A 360 29.62 -17.61 18.00
N ILE A 361 28.46 -18.26 17.94
CA ILE A 361 27.90 -18.99 19.08
C ILE A 361 28.75 -20.23 19.40
N ASN A 362 29.06 -21.06 18.41
CA ASN A 362 29.82 -22.30 18.61
C ASN A 362 31.26 -22.06 19.10
N ASP A 363 31.95 -21.05 18.57
CA ASP A 363 33.35 -20.79 18.89
C ASP A 363 33.53 -20.22 20.32
N ASN A 364 32.49 -19.64 20.90
CA ASN A 364 32.58 -18.91 22.17
C ASN A 364 31.71 -19.47 23.29
N PHE A 365 30.84 -20.44 23.00
CA PHE A 365 30.02 -21.10 24.00
C PHE A 365 30.19 -22.61 23.88
N GLU A 366 30.59 -23.25 24.99
CA GLU A 366 30.87 -24.69 25.06
C GLU A 366 29.65 -25.57 24.78
N GLU A 367 28.45 -25.03 24.98
CA GLU A 367 27.20 -25.75 24.80
C GLU A 367 26.82 -25.78 23.31
N PRO A 368 26.48 -26.96 22.75
CA PRO A 368 26.00 -27.03 21.39
C PRO A 368 24.71 -26.19 21.24
N ILE A 369 24.54 -25.55 20.08
CA ILE A 369 23.38 -24.70 19.75
C ILE A 369 22.04 -25.38 20.05
N GLU A 370 21.97 -26.70 19.90
CA GLU A 370 20.78 -27.52 20.17
C GLU A 370 20.36 -27.49 21.65
N GLU A 371 21.31 -27.44 22.57
CA GLU A 371 21.03 -27.28 23.99
C GLU A 371 20.67 -25.85 24.33
N LEU A 372 21.41 -24.88 23.80
CA LEU A 372 21.10 -23.46 23.97
C LEU A 372 19.70 -23.13 23.46
N THR A 373 19.29 -23.66 22.31
CA THR A 373 17.93 -23.47 21.78
C THR A 373 16.85 -24.10 22.66
N LYS A 374 17.12 -25.26 23.28
CA LYS A 374 16.22 -25.85 24.28
C LYS A 374 16.09 -24.95 25.51
N ILE A 375 17.19 -24.39 26.01
CA ILE A 375 17.22 -23.45 27.14
C ILE A 375 16.41 -22.19 26.80
N ILE A 376 16.70 -21.56 25.65
CA ILE A 376 16.01 -20.37 25.15
C ILE A 376 14.49 -20.59 25.00
N ASN A 377 14.10 -21.75 24.46
CA ASN A 377 12.70 -22.09 24.30
C ASN A 377 12.00 -22.34 25.65
N ARG A 378 12.71 -22.91 26.63
CA ARG A 378 12.19 -23.15 28.00
C ARG A 378 12.04 -21.85 28.78
N GLU A 379 13.00 -20.95 28.69
CA GLU A 379 12.98 -19.66 29.40
C GLU A 379 12.04 -18.63 28.75
N LYS A 380 11.36 -19.02 27.66
CA LYS A 380 10.59 -18.19 26.74
C LYS A 380 11.49 -17.17 26.08
N LEU A 381 11.62 -17.28 24.75
CA LEU A 381 12.13 -16.21 23.90
C LEU A 381 11.61 -14.87 24.40
N ASN A 382 12.52 -13.90 24.54
CA ASN A 382 12.21 -12.55 24.93
C ASN A 382 10.90 -12.12 24.25
N LYS A 383 9.94 -11.65 25.04
CA LYS A 383 8.56 -11.35 24.60
C LYS A 383 8.54 -10.54 23.31
N PHE A 384 9.56 -9.68 23.12
CA PHE A 384 9.85 -8.98 21.87
C PHE A 384 9.96 -9.91 20.66
N TRP A 385 10.93 -10.84 20.65
CA TRP A 385 11.17 -11.77 19.53
C TRP A 385 9.98 -12.69 19.28
N SER A 386 9.31 -13.18 20.33
CA SER A 386 8.10 -13.98 20.15
C SER A 386 7.02 -13.22 19.38
N LYS A 387 6.89 -11.90 19.65
CA LYS A 387 5.94 -11.03 18.97
C LYS A 387 6.37 -10.76 17.54
N VAL A 388 7.66 -10.47 17.32
CA VAL A 388 8.24 -10.29 15.98
C VAL A 388 8.00 -11.55 15.13
N PHE A 389 8.36 -12.74 15.61
CA PHE A 389 8.21 -13.98 14.84
C PHE A 389 6.75 -14.36 14.59
N SER A 390 5.84 -14.07 15.52
CA SER A 390 4.40 -14.30 15.31
C SER A 390 3.80 -13.46 14.17
N PHE A 391 4.45 -12.37 13.76
CA PHE A 391 4.01 -11.60 12.59
C PHE A 391 4.34 -12.28 11.27
N PHE A 392 5.33 -13.16 11.25
CA PHE A 392 5.83 -13.78 10.04
C PHE A 392 5.33 -15.22 9.85
N ASP A 393 4.26 -15.65 10.54
CA ASP A 393 3.69 -17.02 10.58
C ASP A 393 3.94 -17.86 9.29
N ILE A 394 5.08 -18.56 9.27
CA ILE A 394 5.46 -19.67 8.38
C ILE A 394 5.63 -20.95 9.26
N ASP A 395 5.22 -20.85 10.53
CA ASP A 395 5.48 -21.82 11.59
C ASP A 395 4.92 -23.24 11.33
N GLU A 396 4.05 -23.46 10.35
CA GLU A 396 3.56 -24.82 10.07
C GLU A 396 4.60 -25.72 9.41
N GLU A 397 5.50 -25.20 8.57
CA GLU A 397 6.57 -26.00 7.96
C GLU A 397 7.73 -26.21 8.93
N GLU A 398 8.08 -25.19 9.73
CA GLU A 398 9.14 -25.28 10.74
C GLU A 398 8.72 -26.18 11.93
N LYS A 399 7.43 -26.18 12.32
CA LYS A 399 6.91 -27.18 13.27
C LYS A 399 6.93 -28.59 12.70
N LYS A 400 6.76 -28.75 11.39
CA LYS A 400 6.90 -30.06 10.74
C LYS A 400 8.36 -30.52 10.71
N SER A 401 9.30 -29.65 10.37
CA SER A 401 10.73 -30.03 10.37
C SER A 401 11.24 -30.37 11.76
N ILE A 402 10.87 -29.60 12.80
CA ILE A 402 11.24 -29.89 14.19
C ILE A 402 10.63 -31.21 14.69
N ASN A 403 9.41 -31.56 14.28
CA ASN A 403 8.78 -32.84 14.65
C ASN A 403 9.35 -34.05 13.89
N ILE A 404 10.01 -33.83 12.74
CA ILE A 404 10.66 -34.89 11.97
C ILE A 404 12.06 -35.20 12.55
N THR A 405 12.75 -34.23 13.13
CA THR A 405 14.08 -34.46 13.76
C THR A 405 13.99 -35.04 15.17
N ILE A 406 12.80 -35.09 15.78
CA ILE A 406 12.57 -35.61 17.15
C ILE A 406 11.98 -37.04 17.12
N LYS A 407 11.70 -37.59 15.94
CA LYS A 407 11.43 -39.03 15.73
C LYS A 407 12.66 -39.68 15.13
#